data_AF-A0A937FSX0-F1
#
_entry.id   AF-A0A937FSX0-F1
#
_cell.length_a   1.000
_cell.length_b   1.000
_cell.length_c   1.000
_cell.angle_alpha   90.00
_cell.angle_beta   90.00
_cell.angle_gamma   90.00
#
_symmetry.space_group_name_H-M   'P 1'
#
loop_
_entity.id
_entity.type
_entity.pdbx_description
1 polymer ?
#
loop_
_entity_poly.entity_id
_entity_poly.type
_entity_poly.pdbx_seq_one_letter_code
_entity_poly.pdbx_strand_id
1 'polypeptide(L)'
;MLHYYQGNALYDYIITNKVERYNFVTGNMWQLVYGDHCSTPKLLIVVSGVDEKDWGDFSDREIKAFRQLNQLSNLHQLPCFLLQFKAFGDTFDEINLCKSSHQLSFTKLTPRQLKDLFRDHGLAVNDKRATKYLNDKVSSAYHKWQRDTLGSDITVSDIDLWIHKDNKLFAVCELKRSKVSLEKWEPYEDDFKNFRLIHNLSYPNYKFFIIYNLRTPSPFKDDISLLKVFEVDFSQSQPIRYVDTYPVERLISR
;
A
#
# COMPACT_ATOMS: atom_id res chain seq x y z
N MET A 1 -16.64 15.10 -9.04
CA MET A 1 -15.72 13.94 -9.16
C MET A 1 -15.17 13.65 -7.76
N LEU A 2 -15.66 12.63 -7.07
CA LEU A 2 -15.10 12.20 -5.78
C LEU A 2 -13.93 11.26 -6.08
N HIS A 3 -12.75 11.83 -6.26
CA HIS A 3 -11.51 11.05 -6.31
C HIS A 3 -11.16 10.59 -4.89
N TYR A 4 -10.90 9.29 -4.69
CA TYR A 4 -10.52 8.74 -3.37
C TYR A 4 -9.07 9.09 -2.97
N TYR A 5 -8.45 10.07 -3.65
CA TYR A 5 -7.14 10.61 -3.35
C TYR A 5 -7.18 12.14 -3.42
N GLN A 6 -6.82 12.81 -2.31
CA GLN A 6 -6.75 14.28 -2.20
C GLN A 6 -5.32 14.84 -2.37
N GLY A 7 -4.45 14.16 -3.12
CA GLY A 7 -3.07 14.61 -3.28
C GLY A 7 -2.14 14.16 -2.15
N ASN A 8 -0.86 14.04 -2.49
CA ASN A 8 0.32 13.83 -1.66
C ASN A 8 1.40 14.57 -2.43
N ALA A 9 1.90 15.66 -1.85
CA ALA A 9 2.79 16.57 -2.56
C ALA A 9 4.06 15.87 -3.06
N LEU A 10 4.52 14.78 -2.43
CA LEU A 10 5.65 14.02 -2.91
C LEU A 10 5.34 13.32 -4.24
N TYR A 11 4.15 12.73 -4.38
CA TYR A 11 3.72 12.14 -5.66
C TYR A 11 3.60 13.20 -6.74
N ASP A 12 3.00 14.36 -6.40
CA ASP A 12 2.83 15.47 -7.34
C ASP A 12 4.20 16.00 -7.81
N TYR A 13 5.16 16.11 -6.90
CA TYR A 13 6.53 16.48 -7.21
C TYR A 13 7.19 15.47 -8.15
N ILE A 14 7.09 14.17 -7.86
CA ILE A 14 7.68 13.11 -8.69
C ILE A 14 7.09 13.13 -10.11
N ILE A 15 5.77 13.29 -10.24
CA ILE A 15 5.08 13.36 -11.54
C ILE A 15 5.53 14.60 -12.31
N THR A 16 5.47 15.76 -11.67
CA THR A 16 5.80 17.05 -12.30
C THR A 16 7.25 17.07 -12.79
N ASN A 17 8.17 16.52 -12.00
CA ASN A 17 9.59 16.47 -12.33
C ASN A 17 10.00 15.20 -13.11
N LYS A 18 9.04 14.34 -13.49
CA LYS A 18 9.26 13.11 -14.28
C LYS A 18 10.36 12.20 -13.72
N VAL A 19 10.35 11.97 -12.40
CA VAL A 19 11.41 11.19 -11.75
C VAL A 19 11.14 9.69 -11.91
N GLU A 20 11.77 9.08 -12.91
CA GLU A 20 11.44 7.72 -13.39
C GLU A 20 11.73 6.58 -12.39
N ARG A 21 12.66 6.79 -11.46
CA ARG A 21 13.07 5.76 -10.50
C ARG A 21 12.01 5.45 -9.43
N TYR A 22 11.02 6.32 -9.30
CA TYR A 22 9.94 6.18 -8.33
C TYR A 22 8.69 5.65 -9.02
N ASN A 23 8.09 4.61 -8.46
CA ASN A 23 6.82 4.04 -8.93
C ASN A 23 5.84 3.96 -7.76
N PHE A 24 4.57 4.21 -8.03
CA PHE A 24 3.49 4.19 -7.04
C PHE A 24 2.14 4.10 -7.76
N VAL A 25 1.09 3.77 -7.01
CA VAL A 25 -0.30 3.80 -7.48
C VAL A 25 -1.03 5.02 -6.89
N THR A 26 -2.02 5.54 -7.61
CA THR A 26 -2.81 6.71 -7.20
C THR A 26 -4.28 6.54 -7.55
N GLY A 27 -5.15 7.35 -6.92
CA GLY A 27 -6.58 7.28 -7.15
C GLY A 27 -7.20 6.10 -6.44
N ASN A 28 -7.96 5.28 -7.17
CA ASN A 28 -8.70 4.13 -6.63
C ASN A 28 -7.88 2.83 -6.71
N MET A 29 -6.56 2.91 -6.59
CA MET A 29 -5.67 1.76 -6.71
C MET A 29 -4.77 1.64 -5.49
N TRP A 30 -4.57 0.41 -5.02
CA TRP A 30 -3.73 0.08 -3.86
C TRP A 30 -2.92 -1.18 -4.12
N GLN A 31 -1.70 -1.23 -3.60
CA GLN A 31 -0.87 -2.45 -3.57
C GLN A 31 -0.76 -2.88 -2.12
N LEU A 32 -1.47 -3.95 -1.78
CA LEU A 32 -1.68 -4.39 -0.41
C LEU A 32 -0.87 -5.65 -0.09
N VAL A 33 -0.35 -5.68 1.12
CA VAL A 33 0.28 -6.84 1.75
C VAL A 33 -0.63 -7.29 2.88
N TYR A 34 -1.05 -8.55 2.83
CA TYR A 34 -1.79 -9.20 3.90
C TYR A 34 -0.88 -10.18 4.63
N GLY A 35 -0.93 -10.13 5.95
CA GLY A 35 -0.23 -11.06 6.82
C GLY A 35 -1.06 -11.51 8.01
N ASP A 36 -0.53 -12.47 8.74
CA ASP A 36 -1.12 -12.95 9.99
C ASP A 36 -0.88 -11.98 11.16
N HIS A 37 -1.33 -12.38 12.35
CA HIS A 37 -1.16 -11.63 13.59
C HIS A 37 0.31 -11.45 14.01
N CYS A 38 1.23 -12.23 13.44
CA CYS A 38 2.68 -12.12 13.63
C CYS A 38 3.34 -11.22 12.58
N SER A 39 2.57 -10.55 11.72
CA SER A 39 3.06 -9.79 10.57
C SER A 39 3.86 -10.66 9.58
N THR A 40 3.54 -11.95 9.46
CA THR A 40 4.10 -12.81 8.41
C THR A 40 3.31 -12.59 7.12
N PRO A 41 3.91 -12.13 6.01
CA PRO A 41 3.21 -11.99 4.74
C PRO A 41 2.62 -13.33 4.27
N LYS A 42 1.38 -13.29 3.79
CA LYS A 42 0.63 -14.45 3.28
C LYS A 42 0.05 -14.24 1.89
N LEU A 43 -0.30 -13.01 1.55
CA LEU A 43 -1.02 -12.70 0.31
C LEU A 43 -0.75 -11.26 -0.14
N LEU A 44 -0.51 -11.07 -1.44
CA LEU A 44 -0.33 -9.77 -2.07
C LEU A 44 -1.51 -9.48 -2.99
N ILE A 45 -2.05 -8.26 -2.96
CA ILE A 45 -3.18 -7.89 -3.82
C ILE A 45 -3.00 -6.49 -4.37
N VAL A 46 -3.08 -6.36 -5.68
CA VAL A 46 -3.39 -5.08 -6.32
C VAL A 46 -4.90 -4.91 -6.34
N VAL A 47 -5.41 -3.89 -5.68
CA VAL A 47 -6.84 -3.57 -5.65
C VAL A 47 -7.08 -2.37 -6.54
N SER A 48 -8.08 -2.45 -7.42
CA SER A 48 -8.44 -1.40 -8.37
C SER A 48 -9.94 -1.16 -8.37
N GLY A 49 -10.34 0.06 -8.02
CA GLY A 49 -11.70 0.54 -8.12
C GLY A 49 -11.91 1.21 -9.48
N VAL A 50 -12.71 0.57 -10.34
CA VAL A 50 -12.91 0.99 -11.74
C VAL A 50 -14.31 1.56 -11.98
N ASP A 51 -14.45 2.36 -13.04
CA ASP A 51 -15.75 2.76 -13.56
C ASP A 51 -16.46 1.56 -14.20
N GLU A 52 -17.79 1.63 -14.32
CA GLU A 52 -18.58 0.56 -14.94
C GLU A 52 -18.17 0.29 -16.40
N LYS A 53 -17.78 1.33 -17.14
CA LYS A 53 -17.30 1.22 -18.53
C LYS A 53 -15.97 0.48 -18.66
N ASP A 54 -15.16 0.45 -17.59
CA ASP A 54 -13.82 -0.17 -17.57
C ASP A 54 -13.87 -1.53 -16.84
N TRP A 55 -15.07 -2.00 -16.46
CA TRP A 55 -15.27 -3.23 -15.71
C TRP A 55 -14.92 -4.47 -16.54
N GLY A 56 -13.89 -5.22 -16.10
CA GLY A 56 -13.45 -6.44 -16.77
C GLY A 56 -12.35 -6.23 -17.81
N ASP A 57 -11.94 -4.98 -18.04
CA ASP A 57 -10.78 -4.65 -18.87
C ASP A 57 -9.57 -4.36 -18.00
N PHE A 58 -8.37 -4.69 -18.48
CA PHE A 58 -7.12 -4.37 -17.78
C PHE A 58 -6.56 -3.05 -18.28
N SER A 59 -6.35 -2.09 -17.39
CA SER A 59 -5.59 -0.88 -17.68
C SER A 59 -4.08 -1.13 -17.60
N ASP A 60 -3.29 -0.34 -18.34
CA ASP A 60 -1.82 -0.37 -18.27
C ASP A 60 -1.30 -0.12 -16.84
N ARG A 61 -2.00 0.72 -16.08
CA ARG A 61 -1.66 1.03 -14.68
C ARG A 61 -1.81 -0.19 -13.79
N GLU A 62 -2.90 -0.94 -13.95
CA GLU A 62 -3.13 -2.19 -13.21
C GLU A 62 -2.12 -3.25 -13.59
N ILE A 63 -1.84 -3.43 -14.88
CA ILE A 63 -0.85 -4.40 -15.35
C ILE A 63 0.53 -4.05 -14.80
N LYS A 64 0.93 -2.76 -14.84
CA LYS A 64 2.21 -2.30 -14.29
C LYS A 64 2.30 -2.55 -12.79
N ALA A 65 1.28 -2.16 -12.02
CA ALA A 65 1.24 -2.36 -10.57
C ALA A 65 1.25 -3.84 -10.20
N PHE A 66 0.54 -4.69 -10.96
CA PHE A 66 0.48 -6.12 -10.71
C PHE A 66 1.81 -6.80 -10.99
N ARG A 67 2.45 -6.50 -12.13
CA ARG A 67 3.80 -7.00 -12.44
C ARG A 67 4.83 -6.56 -11.41
N GLN A 68 4.72 -5.32 -10.94
CA GLN A 68 5.61 -4.78 -9.92
C GLN A 68 5.45 -5.53 -8.58
N LEU A 69 4.22 -5.67 -8.08
CA LEU A 69 3.96 -6.41 -6.84
C LEU A 69 4.34 -7.89 -6.97
N ASN A 70 4.18 -8.47 -8.16
CA ASN A 70 4.56 -9.84 -8.46
C ASN A 70 6.09 -10.09 -8.35
N GLN A 71 6.93 -9.05 -8.39
CA GLN A 71 8.36 -9.19 -8.12
C GLN A 71 8.62 -9.69 -6.69
N LEU A 72 7.90 -9.13 -5.69
CA LEU A 72 7.98 -9.58 -4.30
C LEU A 72 7.30 -10.95 -4.13
N SER A 73 6.20 -11.18 -4.86
CA SER A 73 5.51 -12.48 -4.89
C SER A 73 6.44 -13.62 -5.24
N ASN A 74 7.19 -13.49 -6.34
CA ASN A 74 8.11 -14.50 -6.84
C ASN A 74 9.27 -14.75 -5.87
N LEU A 75 9.76 -13.69 -5.24
CA LEU A 75 10.85 -13.77 -4.28
C LEU A 75 10.45 -14.59 -3.04
N HIS A 76 9.23 -14.39 -2.53
CA HIS A 76 8.75 -15.01 -1.29
C HIS A 76 7.83 -16.21 -1.50
N GLN A 77 7.61 -16.62 -2.77
CA GLN A 77 6.65 -17.66 -3.14
C GLN A 77 5.24 -17.42 -2.57
N LEU A 78 4.84 -16.15 -2.53
CA LEU A 78 3.51 -15.75 -2.06
C LEU A 78 2.51 -15.74 -3.22
N PRO A 79 1.22 -15.96 -2.98
CA PRO A 79 0.18 -15.64 -3.95
C PRO A 79 0.08 -14.11 -4.15
N CYS A 80 0.00 -13.67 -5.41
CA CYS A 80 -0.27 -12.29 -5.77
C CYS A 80 -1.41 -12.20 -6.76
N PHE A 81 -2.42 -11.38 -6.46
CA PHE A 81 -3.61 -11.22 -7.28
C PHE A 81 -3.84 -9.76 -7.68
N LEU A 82 -4.60 -9.57 -8.75
CA LEU A 82 -5.21 -8.30 -9.10
C LEU A 82 -6.72 -8.43 -8.92
N LEU A 83 -7.30 -7.48 -8.20
CA LEU A 83 -8.71 -7.41 -7.86
C LEU A 83 -9.31 -6.13 -8.42
N GLN A 84 -10.39 -6.26 -9.17
CA GLN A 84 -11.24 -5.15 -9.59
C GLN A 84 -12.57 -5.15 -8.83
N PHE A 85 -13.02 -3.96 -8.43
CA PHE A 85 -14.38 -3.70 -7.94
C PHE A 85 -14.93 -2.41 -8.58
N LYS A 86 -16.26 -2.28 -8.69
CA LYS A 86 -16.88 -1.05 -9.19
C LYS A 86 -16.78 0.06 -8.13
N ALA A 87 -16.09 1.16 -8.45
CA ALA A 87 -15.80 2.22 -7.48
C ALA A 87 -16.99 3.12 -7.13
N PHE A 88 -18.00 3.18 -8.01
CA PHE A 88 -19.11 4.14 -7.93
C PHE A 88 -20.50 3.49 -7.76
N GLY A 89 -20.54 2.28 -7.19
CA GLY A 89 -21.78 1.62 -6.76
C GLY A 89 -21.89 1.57 -5.23
N ASP A 90 -23.12 1.45 -4.73
CA ASP A 90 -23.39 1.31 -3.29
C ASP A 90 -23.07 -0.08 -2.73
N THR A 91 -22.70 -1.03 -3.60
CA THR A 91 -22.51 -2.42 -3.21
C THR A 91 -21.18 -2.99 -3.67
N PHE A 92 -20.60 -3.86 -2.82
CA PHE A 92 -19.42 -4.66 -3.10
C PHE A 92 -19.90 -6.10 -3.24
N ASP A 93 -20.49 -6.44 -4.39
CA ASP A 93 -21.18 -7.72 -4.61
C ASP A 93 -20.53 -8.61 -5.68
N GLU A 94 -19.81 -8.00 -6.61
CA GLU A 94 -19.08 -8.69 -7.67
C GLU A 94 -17.64 -8.19 -7.69
N ILE A 95 -16.72 -9.14 -7.79
CA ILE A 95 -15.29 -8.91 -7.83
C ILE A 95 -14.71 -9.60 -9.06
N ASN A 96 -13.91 -8.89 -9.83
CA ASN A 96 -13.11 -9.48 -10.90
C ASN A 96 -11.72 -9.79 -10.34
N LEU A 97 -11.34 -11.07 -10.28
CA LEU A 97 -10.04 -11.51 -9.77
C LEU A 97 -9.17 -12.08 -10.90
N CYS A 98 -7.97 -11.54 -11.05
CA CYS A 98 -6.93 -12.09 -11.92
C CYS A 98 -5.82 -12.70 -11.07
N LYS A 99 -5.51 -13.98 -11.32
CA LYS A 99 -4.58 -14.77 -10.49
C LYS A 99 -3.13 -14.76 -10.99
N SER A 100 -2.88 -14.27 -12.20
CA SER A 100 -1.56 -14.33 -12.83
C SER A 100 -1.24 -13.05 -13.60
N SER A 101 -0.10 -12.45 -13.32
CA SER A 101 0.39 -11.28 -14.07
C SER A 101 0.93 -11.64 -15.47
N HIS A 102 1.07 -12.94 -15.77
CA HIS A 102 1.56 -13.46 -17.05
C HIS A 102 0.43 -13.90 -17.98
N GLN A 103 -0.65 -14.44 -17.40
CA GLN A 103 -1.86 -14.83 -18.12
C GLN A 103 -3.02 -14.02 -17.57
N LEU A 104 -3.24 -12.85 -18.17
CA LEU A 104 -4.25 -11.91 -17.73
C LEU A 104 -5.64 -12.43 -18.10
N SER A 105 -6.40 -12.85 -17.09
CA SER A 105 -7.80 -13.20 -17.23
C SER A 105 -8.54 -12.98 -15.91
N PHE A 106 -9.76 -12.49 -16.00
CA PHE A 106 -10.62 -12.32 -14.83
C PHE A 106 -11.48 -13.55 -14.58
N THR A 107 -11.58 -13.92 -13.31
CA THR A 107 -12.61 -14.80 -12.78
C THR A 107 -13.50 -13.97 -11.86
N LYS A 108 -14.81 -14.07 -12.04
CA LYS A 108 -15.78 -13.39 -11.16
C LYS A 108 -15.90 -14.12 -9.83
N LEU A 109 -15.88 -13.35 -8.74
CA LEU A 109 -16.09 -13.83 -7.38
C LEU A 109 -17.15 -12.99 -6.68
N THR A 110 -17.87 -13.62 -5.76
CA THR A 110 -18.66 -12.96 -4.72
C THR A 110 -17.76 -12.55 -3.55
N PRO A 111 -18.19 -11.63 -2.67
CA PRO A 111 -17.45 -11.24 -1.47
C PRO A 111 -17.20 -12.41 -0.53
N ARG A 112 -18.13 -13.38 -0.48
CA ARG A 112 -17.96 -14.61 0.27
C ARG A 112 -16.83 -15.47 -0.29
N GLN A 113 -16.81 -15.68 -1.61
CA GLN A 113 -15.72 -16.44 -2.24
C GLN A 113 -14.36 -15.73 -2.09
N LEU A 114 -14.35 -14.40 -2.09
CA LEU A 114 -13.14 -13.63 -1.79
C LEU A 114 -12.68 -13.84 -0.34
N LYS A 115 -13.61 -13.83 0.63
CA LYS A 115 -13.32 -14.17 2.04
C LYS A 115 -12.72 -15.58 2.17
N ASP A 116 -13.29 -16.54 1.45
CA ASP A 116 -12.82 -17.92 1.45
C ASP A 116 -11.42 -18.05 0.84
N LEU A 117 -11.15 -17.37 -0.28
CA LEU A 117 -9.81 -17.28 -0.89
C LEU A 117 -8.75 -16.76 0.09
N PHE A 118 -9.08 -15.74 0.88
CA PHE A 118 -8.15 -15.19 1.88
C PHE A 118 -7.84 -16.24 2.95
N ARG A 119 -8.85 -16.99 3.40
CA ARG A 119 -8.69 -18.07 4.37
C ARG A 119 -7.82 -19.20 3.80
N ASP A 120 -8.04 -19.59 2.55
CA ASP A 120 -7.30 -20.66 1.88
C ASP A 120 -5.81 -20.33 1.72
N HIS A 121 -5.45 -19.05 1.73
CA HIS A 121 -4.07 -18.58 1.74
C HIS A 121 -3.50 -18.32 3.15
N GLY A 122 -4.11 -18.92 4.17
CA GLY A 122 -3.55 -18.95 5.53
C GLY A 122 -3.75 -17.68 6.34
N LEU A 123 -4.64 -16.78 5.91
CA LEU A 123 -5.09 -15.68 6.75
C LEU A 123 -6.14 -16.17 7.75
N ALA A 124 -5.98 -15.77 9.01
CA ALA A 124 -6.88 -16.15 10.11
C ALA A 124 -8.19 -15.35 10.06
N VAL A 125 -8.94 -15.53 8.97
CA VAL A 125 -10.21 -14.85 8.75
C VAL A 125 -11.21 -15.28 9.82
N ASN A 126 -11.72 -14.31 10.58
CA ASN A 126 -12.69 -14.54 11.64
C ASN A 126 -13.81 -13.50 11.61
N ASP A 127 -14.90 -13.77 12.33
CA ASP A 127 -16.07 -12.89 12.36
C ASP A 127 -15.96 -11.77 13.42
N LYS A 128 -14.79 -11.60 14.07
CA LYS A 128 -14.55 -10.45 14.94
C LYS A 128 -14.30 -9.24 14.06
N ARG A 129 -14.77 -8.07 14.46
CA ARG A 129 -14.51 -6.83 13.72
C ARG A 129 -13.03 -6.47 13.79
N ALA A 130 -12.44 -5.99 12.69
CA ALA A 130 -11.06 -5.50 12.70
C ALA A 130 -10.89 -4.35 13.72
N THR A 131 -9.82 -4.40 14.52
CA THR A 131 -9.64 -3.56 15.72
C THR A 131 -9.27 -2.10 15.41
N LYS A 132 -8.85 -1.77 14.18
CA LYS A 132 -8.41 -0.40 13.84
C LYS A 132 -9.60 0.44 13.36
N TYR A 133 -10.00 1.38 14.20
CA TYR A 133 -10.96 2.44 13.88
C TYR A 133 -10.24 3.78 13.63
N LEU A 134 -10.86 4.60 12.76
CA LEU A 134 -10.63 6.04 12.45
C LEU A 134 -9.60 6.43 11.37
N ASN A 135 -10.11 6.63 10.14
CA ASN A 135 -9.99 7.93 9.45
C ASN A 135 -11.26 8.19 8.62
N ASP A 136 -12.02 9.20 9.05
CA ASP A 136 -13.41 9.49 8.68
C ASP A 136 -13.53 10.35 7.42
N LYS A 137 -12.71 10.07 6.40
CA LYS A 137 -12.85 10.70 5.09
C LYS A 137 -12.61 9.67 3.98
N VAL A 138 -13.72 9.12 3.52
CA VAL A 138 -13.89 8.43 2.22
C VAL A 138 -13.14 7.09 2.11
N SER A 139 -13.61 6.06 2.83
CA SER A 139 -13.17 4.68 2.59
C SER A 139 -13.93 4.06 1.40
N SER A 140 -13.23 3.43 0.45
CA SER A 140 -13.88 2.70 -0.65
C SER A 140 -14.71 1.50 -0.17
N ALA A 141 -15.62 1.01 -1.02
CA ALA A 141 -16.45 -0.16 -0.72
C ALA A 141 -15.60 -1.40 -0.35
N TYR A 142 -14.45 -1.58 -1.00
CA TYR A 142 -13.48 -2.61 -0.66
C TYR A 142 -12.94 -2.48 0.78
N HIS A 143 -12.48 -1.30 1.18
CA HIS A 143 -11.96 -1.09 2.54
C HIS A 143 -13.03 -1.28 3.61
N LYS A 144 -14.28 -0.93 3.29
CA LYS A 144 -15.41 -1.21 4.18
C LYS A 144 -15.61 -2.72 4.34
N TRP A 145 -15.73 -3.45 3.22
CA TRP A 145 -15.84 -4.91 3.23
C TRP A 145 -14.70 -5.59 3.99
N GLN A 146 -13.46 -5.17 3.73
CA GLN A 146 -12.24 -5.70 4.36
C GLN A 146 -12.33 -5.60 5.90
N ARG A 147 -12.67 -4.42 6.43
CA ARG A 147 -12.77 -4.19 7.89
C ARG A 147 -13.90 -4.97 8.54
N ASP A 148 -15.02 -5.09 7.84
CA ASP A 148 -16.22 -5.73 8.38
C ASP A 148 -16.16 -7.26 8.28
N THR A 149 -15.25 -7.83 7.46
CA THR A 149 -15.30 -9.25 7.07
C THR A 149 -14.06 -10.08 7.43
N LEU A 150 -12.86 -9.49 7.39
CA LEU A 150 -11.61 -10.27 7.52
C LEU A 150 -11.16 -10.46 8.97
N GLY A 151 -11.50 -9.50 9.83
CA GLY A 151 -11.32 -9.55 11.26
C GLY A 151 -9.97 -9.13 11.82
N SER A 152 -9.81 -9.24 13.14
CA SER A 152 -8.74 -8.58 13.91
C SER A 152 -7.37 -9.24 13.84
N ASP A 153 -7.31 -10.49 13.40
CA ASP A 153 -6.10 -11.32 13.48
C ASP A 153 -5.28 -11.26 12.18
N ILE A 154 -5.63 -10.33 11.30
CA ILE A 154 -4.97 -10.05 10.03
C ILE A 154 -4.29 -8.68 10.11
N THR A 155 -3.03 -8.64 9.71
CA THR A 155 -2.32 -7.37 9.49
C THR A 155 -2.40 -7.05 8.01
N VAL A 156 -2.72 -5.80 7.67
CA VAL A 156 -2.73 -5.32 6.28
C VAL A 156 -2.03 -3.99 6.17
N SER A 157 -1.14 -3.86 5.20
CA SER A 157 -0.39 -2.63 4.92
C SER A 157 -0.37 -2.35 3.42
N ASP A 158 -0.37 -1.06 3.09
CA ASP A 158 -0.22 -0.58 1.73
C ASP A 158 1.29 -0.43 1.42
N ILE A 159 1.69 -0.60 0.17
CA ILE A 159 3.00 -0.15 -0.31
C ILE A 159 2.79 1.19 -1.01
N ASP A 160 3.22 2.27 -0.37
CA ASP A 160 3.01 3.62 -0.88
C ASP A 160 3.92 3.93 -2.08
N LEU A 161 5.22 3.67 -1.93
CA LEU A 161 6.21 4.11 -2.90
C LEU A 161 7.31 3.07 -3.11
N TRP A 162 7.71 2.88 -4.36
CA TRP A 162 8.77 1.97 -4.75
C TRP A 162 9.93 2.78 -5.33
N ILE A 163 11.15 2.46 -4.91
CA ILE A 163 12.38 3.09 -5.39
C ILE A 163 13.18 2.07 -6.18
N HIS A 164 13.52 2.42 -7.41
CA HIS A 164 14.39 1.63 -8.27
C HIS A 164 15.77 2.27 -8.35
N LYS A 165 16.78 1.42 -8.50
CA LYS A 165 18.14 1.82 -8.83
C LYS A 165 18.64 0.89 -9.92
N ASP A 166 19.18 1.46 -11.00
CA ASP A 166 19.67 0.71 -12.16
C ASP A 166 18.62 -0.30 -12.70
N ASN A 167 17.36 0.14 -12.80
CA ASN A 167 16.19 -0.65 -13.21
C ASN A 167 15.85 -1.86 -12.33
N LYS A 168 16.41 -1.95 -11.11
CA LYS A 168 16.08 -2.98 -10.12
C LYS A 168 15.41 -2.35 -8.92
N LEU A 169 14.48 -3.08 -8.30
CA LEU A 169 13.90 -2.67 -7.03
C LEU A 169 15.03 -2.52 -6.00
N PHE A 170 15.09 -1.34 -5.36
CA PHE A 170 16.06 -1.02 -4.32
C PHE A 170 15.39 -0.92 -2.96
N ALA A 171 14.25 -0.22 -2.90
CA ALA A 171 13.53 -0.02 -1.65
C ALA A 171 12.01 0.07 -1.87
N VAL A 172 11.28 -0.26 -0.81
CA VAL A 172 9.88 0.14 -0.62
C VAL A 172 9.82 1.22 0.45
N CYS A 173 8.80 2.06 0.41
CA CYS A 173 8.63 3.16 1.34
C CYS A 173 7.18 3.28 1.80
N GLU A 174 7.01 3.64 3.07
CA GLU A 174 5.78 4.14 3.67
C GLU A 174 5.86 5.66 3.72
N LEU A 175 4.79 6.35 3.34
CA LEU A 175 4.67 7.80 3.42
C LEU A 175 3.79 8.19 4.62
N LYS A 176 4.35 9.00 5.51
CA LYS A 176 3.62 9.56 6.66
C LYS A 176 3.56 11.09 6.57
N ARG A 177 2.47 11.66 7.07
CA ARG A 177 2.29 13.11 7.13
C ARG A 177 1.40 13.51 8.30
N SER A 178 1.79 14.54 9.04
CA SER A 178 1.04 15.02 10.19
C SER A 178 1.31 16.49 10.49
N LYS A 179 0.59 17.07 11.46
CA LYS A 179 0.80 18.44 11.93
C LYS A 179 1.98 18.59 12.91
N VAL A 180 2.59 17.47 13.32
CA VAL A 180 3.73 17.47 14.26
C VAL A 180 4.97 17.95 13.52
N SER A 181 5.77 18.82 14.13
CA SER A 181 6.98 19.34 13.48
C SER A 181 7.98 18.22 13.16
N LEU A 182 8.84 18.44 12.17
CA LEU A 182 9.84 17.46 11.75
C LEU A 182 10.76 17.06 12.91
N GLU A 183 11.14 17.97 13.81
CA GLU A 183 12.02 17.65 14.93
C GLU A 183 11.36 16.69 15.93
N LYS A 184 10.03 16.79 16.09
CA LYS A 184 9.28 16.07 17.13
C LYS A 184 8.62 14.80 16.65
N TRP A 185 8.34 14.67 15.35
CA TRP A 185 7.61 13.53 14.84
C TRP A 185 8.49 12.29 14.82
N GLU A 186 7.98 11.19 15.39
CA GLU A 186 8.59 9.87 15.38
C GLU A 186 7.54 8.84 14.92
N PRO A 187 7.95 7.73 14.27
CA PRO A 187 7.03 6.67 13.88
C PRO A 187 6.27 6.10 15.09
N TYR A 188 4.95 6.03 14.98
CA TYR A 188 4.08 5.57 16.07
C TYR A 188 4.17 4.06 16.28
N GLU A 189 4.28 3.62 17.53
CA GLU A 189 4.33 2.20 17.91
C GLU A 189 3.10 1.41 17.45
N ASP A 190 1.93 2.06 17.41
CA ASP A 190 0.68 1.46 16.92
C ASP A 190 0.77 1.00 15.45
N ASP A 191 1.67 1.59 14.65
CA ASP A 191 1.91 1.20 13.26
C ASP A 191 3.04 0.16 13.13
N PHE A 192 3.70 -0.27 14.21
CA PHE A 192 4.84 -1.20 14.12
C PHE A 192 4.47 -2.55 13.53
N LYS A 193 3.24 -3.04 13.76
CA LYS A 193 2.76 -4.26 13.10
C LYS A 193 2.69 -4.09 11.58
N ASN A 194 2.27 -2.92 11.12
CA ASN A 194 2.21 -2.58 9.70
C ASN A 194 3.61 -2.46 9.10
N PHE A 195 4.53 -1.79 9.79
CA PHE A 195 5.92 -1.65 9.37
C PHE A 195 6.65 -2.99 9.34
N ARG A 196 6.41 -3.85 10.35
CA ARG A 196 6.98 -5.20 10.40
C ARG A 196 6.50 -6.06 9.25
N LEU A 197 5.24 -5.91 8.84
CA LEU A 197 4.69 -6.66 7.72
C LEU A 197 5.40 -6.31 6.40
N ILE A 198 5.55 -5.00 6.12
CA ILE A 198 6.29 -4.55 4.92
C ILE A 198 7.76 -4.95 4.99
N HIS A 199 8.40 -4.77 6.15
CA HIS A 199 9.77 -5.23 6.38
C HIS A 199 9.94 -6.72 6.08
N ASN A 200 9.07 -7.58 6.61
CA ASN A 200 9.16 -9.02 6.41
C ASN A 200 8.95 -9.43 4.95
N LEU A 201 8.24 -8.61 4.16
CA LEU A 201 8.10 -8.80 2.72
C LEU A 201 9.30 -8.27 1.92
N SER A 202 10.02 -7.26 2.41
CA SER A 202 11.15 -6.67 1.70
C SER A 202 12.49 -7.30 2.06
N TYR A 203 12.63 -7.81 3.29
CA TYR A 203 13.85 -8.36 3.85
C TYR A 203 14.18 -9.76 3.28
N PRO A 204 15.47 -10.09 3.07
CA PRO A 204 16.68 -9.28 3.23
C PRO A 204 17.07 -8.47 1.98
N ASN A 205 16.25 -8.51 0.93
CA ASN A 205 16.67 -8.13 -0.42
C ASN A 205 16.52 -6.65 -0.73
N TYR A 206 15.55 -5.99 -0.09
CA TYR A 206 15.20 -4.59 -0.35
C TYR A 206 15.13 -3.80 0.94
N LYS A 207 15.50 -2.52 0.85
CA LYS A 207 15.39 -1.60 1.97
C LYS A 207 13.94 -1.18 2.20
N PHE A 208 13.62 -0.85 3.45
CA PHE A 208 12.34 -0.27 3.81
C PHE A 208 12.57 1.06 4.53
N PHE A 209 11.96 2.12 4.02
CA PHE A 209 12.04 3.46 4.60
C PHE A 209 10.67 3.99 4.98
N ILE A 210 10.64 4.81 6.03
CA ILE A 210 9.51 5.69 6.31
C ILE A 210 9.94 7.10 5.92
N ILE A 211 9.16 7.75 5.07
CA ILE A 211 9.39 9.13 4.65
C ILE A 211 8.27 9.99 5.21
N TYR A 212 8.65 10.99 6.00
CA TYR A 212 7.72 11.88 6.68
C TYR A 212 7.83 13.32 6.19
N ASN A 213 6.69 13.94 5.91
CA ASN A 213 6.58 15.37 5.60
C ASN A 213 5.59 16.08 6.53
N LEU A 214 5.78 17.39 6.74
CA LEU A 214 4.86 18.20 7.52
C LEU A 214 3.58 18.46 6.72
N ARG A 215 2.43 18.41 7.39
CA ARG A 215 1.12 18.76 6.83
C ARG A 215 0.46 19.87 7.63
N THR A 216 0.18 20.98 6.96
CA THR A 216 -0.63 22.07 7.48
C THR A 216 -2.11 21.81 7.11
N PRO A 217 -3.03 21.74 8.08
CA PRO A 217 -4.42 21.40 7.80
C PRO A 217 -5.24 22.57 7.24
N SER A 218 -4.84 23.83 7.47
CA SER A 218 -5.54 25.02 6.98
C SER A 218 -4.59 26.21 6.80
N PRO A 219 -4.43 26.75 5.57
CA PRO A 219 -4.83 26.13 4.31
C PRO A 219 -4.18 24.74 4.18
N PHE A 220 -4.87 23.80 3.53
CA PHE A 220 -4.32 22.47 3.33
C PHE A 220 -3.03 22.57 2.50
N LYS A 221 -1.91 22.16 3.09
CA LYS A 221 -0.60 22.15 2.43
C LYS A 221 0.26 21.05 3.01
N ASP A 222 0.67 20.12 2.15
CA ASP A 222 1.80 19.24 2.45
C ASP A 222 3.09 20.01 2.16
N ASP A 223 3.92 20.23 3.18
CA ASP A 223 5.23 20.83 3.05
C ASP A 223 6.28 19.73 2.89
N ILE A 224 6.77 19.60 1.66
CA ILE A 224 7.81 18.65 1.26
C ILE A 224 9.18 19.31 1.13
N SER A 225 9.34 20.59 1.52
CA SER A 225 10.65 21.26 1.45
C SER A 225 11.72 20.51 2.22
N LEU A 226 11.33 19.81 3.29
CA LEU A 226 12.16 18.91 4.07
C LEU A 226 11.40 17.61 4.35
N LEU A 227 12.10 16.48 4.20
CA LEU A 227 11.59 15.13 4.38
C LEU A 227 12.43 14.42 5.44
N LYS A 228 11.81 14.02 6.55
CA LYS A 228 12.45 13.22 7.59
C LYS A 228 12.41 11.75 7.19
N VAL A 229 13.56 11.08 7.19
CA VAL A 229 13.68 9.70 6.72
C VAL A 229 14.14 8.78 7.84
N PHE A 230 13.46 7.63 7.94
CA PHE A 230 13.82 6.54 8.84
C PHE A 230 14.08 5.28 8.03
N GLU A 231 15.09 4.51 8.43
CA GLU A 231 15.30 3.14 7.97
C GLU A 231 14.63 2.19 8.94
N VAL A 232 13.92 1.20 8.40
CA VAL A 232 13.23 0.17 9.19
C VAL A 232 13.90 -1.18 8.96
N ASP A 233 14.39 -1.79 10.04
CA ASP A 233 15.01 -3.10 10.05
C ASP A 233 14.67 -3.84 11.35
N PHE A 234 13.62 -4.68 11.31
CA PHE A 234 13.16 -5.44 12.47
C PHE A 234 14.07 -6.63 12.83
N SER A 235 15.17 -6.86 12.09
CA SER A 235 16.23 -7.81 12.51
C SER A 235 17.17 -7.21 13.55
N GLN A 236 17.14 -5.89 13.76
CA GLN A 236 17.97 -5.18 14.73
C GLN A 236 17.25 -4.97 16.06
N SER A 237 18.03 -4.72 17.13
CA SER A 237 17.50 -4.37 18.45
C SER A 237 16.75 -3.03 18.46
N GLN A 238 17.20 -2.07 17.65
CA GLN A 238 16.50 -0.81 17.38
C GLN A 238 15.91 -0.87 15.97
N PRO A 239 14.63 -1.23 15.82
CA PRO A 239 14.07 -1.58 14.52
C PRO A 239 13.79 -0.39 13.60
N ILE A 240 13.75 0.82 14.16
CA ILE A 240 13.50 2.05 13.41
C ILE A 240 14.58 3.04 13.80
N ARG A 241 15.33 3.50 12.80
CA ARG A 241 16.47 4.39 12.99
C ARG A 241 16.29 5.64 12.14
N TYR A 242 16.38 6.80 12.77
CA TYR A 242 16.48 8.07 12.06
C TYR A 242 17.74 8.07 11.18
N VAL A 243 17.56 8.38 9.90
CA VAL A 243 18.66 8.47 8.94
C VAL A 243 19.12 9.91 8.84
N ASP A 244 18.22 10.81 8.42
CA ASP A 244 18.50 12.22 8.19
C ASP A 244 17.21 12.97 7.83
N THR A 245 17.32 14.28 7.65
CA THR A 245 16.29 15.14 7.06
C THR A 245 16.83 15.75 5.77
N TYR A 246 16.15 15.51 4.65
CA TYR A 246 16.61 15.92 3.32
C TYR A 246 15.71 16.97 2.70
N PRO A 247 16.26 17.97 1.98
CA PRO A 247 15.51 18.65 0.93
C PRO A 247 14.98 17.64 -0.09
N VAL A 248 13.77 17.83 -0.59
CA VAL A 248 13.13 16.88 -1.52
C VAL A 248 13.98 16.64 -2.76
N GLU A 249 14.63 17.67 -3.30
CA GLU A 249 15.56 17.59 -4.43
C GLU A 249 16.73 16.62 -4.15
N ARG A 250 17.24 16.64 -2.91
CA ARG A 250 18.36 15.80 -2.47
C ARG A 250 17.92 14.37 -2.22
N LEU A 251 16.72 14.16 -1.68
CA LEU A 251 16.19 12.81 -1.50
C LEU A 251 15.94 12.14 -2.87
N ILE A 252 15.40 12.90 -3.82
CA ILE A 252 14.96 12.43 -5.13
C ILE A 252 16.11 12.24 -6.13
N SER A 253 17.30 12.76 -5.85
CA SER A 253 18.51 12.56 -6.67
C SER A 253 19.43 11.41 -6.22
N ARG A 254 19.25 10.87 -5.00
CA ARG A 254 20.10 9.83 -4.39
C ARG A 254 19.76 8.40 -4.76
#